data_AF-A0A1S8IW33-F1
#
_entry.id   AF-A0A1S8IW33-F1
#
_cell.length_a   1.000
_cell.length_b   1.000
_cell.length_c   1.000
_cell.angle_alpha   90.00
_cell.angle_beta   90.00
_cell.angle_gamma   90.00
#
_symmetry.space_group_name_H-M   'P 1'
#
loop_
_entity.id
_entity.type
_entity.pdbx_description
1 polymer ?
#
loop_
_entity_poly.entity_id
_entity_poly.type
_entity_poly.pdbx_seq_one_letter_code
_entity_poly.pdbx_strand_id
1 'polypeptide(L)' 'GKSMFAECMYHFAIDSEMLSADAPFVSFNCADYAQNPQLLFGHIFGIKKGAYTGAAQDSPGLIAKADGGILFLD' A
#
# COMPACT_ATOMS: atom_id res chain seq x y z
N GLY A 1 -3.02 7.26 16.34
CA GLY A 1 -4.43 6.86 16.58
C GLY A 1 -5.02 6.14 15.39
N LYS A 2 -5.01 6.75 14.20
CA LYS A 2 -5.59 6.16 12.98
C LYS A 2 -4.92 4.84 12.57
N SER A 3 -3.59 4.79 12.57
CA SER A 3 -2.83 3.58 12.22
C SER A 3 -3.11 2.42 13.20
N MET A 4 -3.19 2.70 14.50
CA MET A 4 -3.62 1.69 15.49
C MET A 4 -5.03 1.17 15.22
N PHE A 5 -5.97 2.05 14.86
CA PHE A 5 -7.33 1.62 14.53
C PHE A 5 -7.36 0.72 13.28
N ALA A 6 -6.55 1.06 12.26
CA ALA A 6 -6.40 0.23 11.06
C ALA A 6 -5.79 -1.16 11.38
N GLU A 7 -4.79 -1.22 12.28
CA GLU A 7 -4.25 -2.50 12.77
C GLU A 7 -5.29 -3.32 13.53
N CYS A 8 -6.11 -2.69 14.38
CA CYS A 8 -7.21 -3.37 15.06
C CYS A 8 -8.24 -3.93 14.07
N MET A 9 -8.59 -3.17 13.01
CA MET A 9 -9.48 -3.64 11.95
C MET A 9 -8.89 -4.84 11.19
N TYR A 10 -7.59 -4.79 10.90
CA TYR A 10 -6.88 -5.90 10.25
C TYR A 10 -6.91 -7.16 11.11
N HIS A 11 -6.52 -7.08 12.39
CA HIS A 11 -6.57 -8.23 13.30
C HIS A 11 -7.99 -8.77 13.46
N PHE A 12 -8.99 -7.89 13.59
CA PHE A 12 -10.39 -8.31 13.65
C PHE A 12 -10.82 -9.10 12.39
N ALA A 13 -10.36 -8.68 11.20
CA ALA A 13 -10.67 -9.36 9.96
C ALA A 13 -10.00 -10.74 9.84
N ILE A 14 -8.78 -10.90 10.39
CA ILE A 14 -8.12 -12.21 10.53
C ILE A 14 -8.92 -13.09 11.51
N ASP A 15 -9.20 -12.58 12.71
CA ASP A 15 -9.87 -13.33 13.78
C ASP A 15 -11.30 -13.75 13.41
N SER A 16 -11.95 -12.96 12.55
CA SER A 16 -13.29 -13.24 12.03
C SER A 16 -13.29 -14.11 10.76
N GLU A 17 -12.14 -14.66 10.37
CA GLU A 17 -11.93 -15.50 9.18
C GLU A 17 -12.34 -14.81 7.85
N MET A 18 -12.40 -13.48 7.82
CA MET A 18 -12.67 -12.69 6.61
C MET A 18 -11.43 -12.51 5.75
N LEU A 19 -10.26 -12.50 6.37
CA LEU A 19 -8.95 -12.46 5.73
C LEU A 19 -8.11 -13.65 6.18
N SER A 20 -7.25 -14.14 5.31
CA SER A 20 -6.32 -15.20 5.66
C SER A 20 -5.23 -14.68 6.59
N ALA A 21 -4.69 -15.53 7.47
CA ALA A 21 -3.66 -15.11 8.43
C ALA A 21 -2.36 -14.58 7.78
N ASP A 22 -2.15 -14.88 6.49
CA ASP A 22 -1.07 -14.38 5.64
C ASP A 22 -1.46 -13.17 4.78
N ALA A 23 -2.71 -12.68 4.88
CA ALA A 23 -3.19 -11.51 4.15
C ALA A 23 -2.32 -10.29 4.47
N PRO A 24 -1.79 -9.56 3.46
CA PRO A 24 -0.87 -8.47 3.69
C PRO A 24 -1.57 -7.25 4.33
N PHE A 25 -0.94 -6.64 5.33
CA PHE A 25 -1.30 -5.32 5.83
C PHE A 25 -0.22 -4.32 5.40
N VAL A 26 -0.57 -3.39 4.51
CA VAL A 26 0.34 -2.38 3.98
C VAL A 26 -0.11 -1.01 4.47
N SER A 27 0.72 -0.33 5.26
CA SER A 27 0.47 1.06 5.65
C SER A 27 1.36 2.00 4.86
N PHE A 28 0.77 3.09 4.37
CA PHE A 28 1.48 4.12 3.63
C PHE A 28 0.99 5.51 4.00
N ASN A 29 1.91 6.38 4.40
CA ASN A 29 1.61 7.76 4.74
C ASN A 29 1.68 8.64 3.49
N CYS A 30 0.54 9.18 3.08
CA CYS A 30 0.40 10.04 1.91
C CYS A 30 1.04 11.42 2.13
N ALA A 31 1.11 11.90 3.37
CA ALA A 31 1.62 13.21 3.69
C ALA A 31 3.10 13.38 3.32
N ASP A 32 3.88 12.30 3.39
CA ASP A 32 5.31 12.27 3.04
C ASP A 32 5.55 12.60 1.55
N TYR A 33 4.54 12.37 0.69
CA TYR A 33 4.61 12.57 -0.76
C TYR A 33 3.63 13.64 -1.26
N ALA A 34 2.97 14.38 -0.36
CA ALA A 34 1.96 15.39 -0.71
C ALA A 34 2.51 16.50 -1.62
N GLN A 35 3.80 16.81 -1.53
CA GLN A 35 4.46 17.79 -2.40
C GLN A 35 4.75 17.27 -3.82
N ASN A 36 4.69 15.96 -4.05
CA ASN A 36 4.97 15.33 -5.34
C ASN A 36 3.90 14.26 -5.67
N PRO A 37 2.70 14.67 -6.13
CA PRO A 37 1.59 13.76 -6.43
C PRO A 37 1.96 12.66 -7.44
N GLN A 38 2.86 12.94 -8.37
CA GLN A 38 3.31 11.95 -9.36
C GLN A 38 4.07 10.79 -8.72
N LEU A 39 4.89 11.07 -7.69
CA LEU A 39 5.60 10.03 -6.94
C LEU A 39 4.63 9.23 -6.09
N LEU A 40 3.66 9.88 -5.46
CA LEU A 40 2.58 9.22 -4.72
C LEU A 40 1.88 8.18 -5.59
N PHE A 41 1.44 8.56 -6.80
CA PHE A 41 0.82 7.64 -7.74
C PHE A 41 1.76 6.52 -8.19
N GLY A 42 3.04 6.82 -8.42
CA GLY A 42 4.05 5.80 -8.74
C GLY A 42 4.25 4.77 -7.62
N HIS A 43 4.13 5.17 -6.35
CA HIS A 43 4.17 4.22 -5.23
C HIS A 43 2.89 3.40 -5.12
N ILE A 44 1.71 4.02 -5.25
CA ILE A 44 0.42 3.34 -5.12
C ILE A 44 0.21 2.32 -6.24
N PHE A 45 0.39 2.73 -7.49
CA PHE A 45 0.12 1.91 -8.67
C PHE A 45 1.34 1.13 -9.17
N GLY A 46 2.54 1.54 -8.75
CA GLY A 46 3.77 0.99 -9.29
C GLY A 46 4.24 1.78 -10.51
N ILE A 47 5.48 1.53 -10.89
CA ILE A 47 6.14 2.18 -12.02
C ILE A 47 6.55 1.08 -12.99
N LYS A 48 6.17 1.26 -14.25
CA LYS A 48 6.68 0.42 -15.35
C LYS A 48 8.02 0.96 -15.83
N LYS A 49 8.94 0.05 -16.16
CA LYS A 49 10.23 0.37 -16.77
C LYS A 49 10.02 1.28 -17.98
N GLY A 50 10.75 2.39 -18.00
CA GLY A 50 10.65 3.40 -19.07
C GLY A 50 9.55 4.46 -18.90
N ALA A 51 8.81 4.48 -17.80
CA ALA A 51 7.80 5.53 -17.54
C ALA A 51 8.41 6.93 -17.32
N TYR A 52 9.68 7.02 -16.89
CA TYR A 52 10.47 8.27 -16.84
C TYR A 52 11.96 7.95 -17.02
N THR A 53 12.78 8.97 -17.32
CA THR A 53 14.25 8.86 -17.43
C THR A 53 14.84 8.44 -16.08
N GLY A 54 15.20 7.16 -15.95
CA GLY A 54 15.71 6.57 -14.70
C GLY A 54 14.91 5.37 -14.17
N ALA A 55 13.72 5.09 -14.73
CA ALA A 55 12.93 3.90 -14.39
C ALA A 55 13.58 2.61 -14.96
N ALA A 56 14.59 2.10 -14.26
CA ALA A 56 15.42 0.98 -14.70
C ALA A 56 14.72 -0.39 -14.57
N GLN A 57 13.75 -0.51 -13.66
CA GLN A 57 13.06 -1.76 -13.33
C GLN A 57 11.57 -1.51 -13.09
N ASP A 58 10.76 -2.55 -13.32
CA ASP A 58 9.36 -2.56 -12.91
C ASP A 58 9.30 -2.65 -11.38
N SER A 59 8.55 -1.75 -10.75
CA SER A 59 8.29 -1.80 -9.31
C SER A 59 6.80 -2.02 -9.09
N PRO A 60 6.38 -3.15 -8.46
CA PRO A 60 4.98 -3.37 -8.13
C PRO A 60 4.49 -2.31 -7.13
N GLY A 61 3.29 -1.79 -7.39
CA GLY A 61 2.65 -0.78 -6.55
C GLY A 61 2.20 -1.34 -5.20
N LEU A 62 1.90 -0.43 -4.27
CA LEU A 62 1.36 -0.79 -2.96
C LEU A 62 0.04 -1.55 -3.06
N ILE A 63 -0.79 -1.26 -4.07
CA ILE A 63 -2.02 -2.01 -4.33
C ILE A 63 -1.71 -3.48 -4.62
N ALA A 64 -0.73 -3.75 -5.49
CA ALA A 64 -0.33 -5.12 -5.82
C ALA A 64 0.31 -5.83 -4.60
N LYS A 65 1.00 -5.09 -3.74
CA LYS A 65 1.57 -5.64 -2.50
C LYS A 65 0.53 -5.94 -1.42
N ALA A 66 -0.61 -5.25 -1.47
CA ALA A 66 -1.73 -5.42 -0.54
C ALA A 66 -2.82 -6.34 -1.11
N ASP A 67 -2.55 -7.04 -2.22
CA ASP A 67 -3.52 -7.94 -2.85
C ASP A 67 -3.96 -9.02 -1.87
N GLY A 68 -5.28 -9.23 -1.79
CA GLY A 68 -5.88 -10.15 -0.81
C GLY A 68 -5.83 -9.69 0.65
N GLY A 69 -5.39 -8.46 0.94
CA GLY A 69 -5.29 -7.92 2.30
C GLY A 69 -5.82 -6.49 2.42
N ILE A 70 -5.11 -5.64 3.16
CA ILE A 70 -5.52 -4.26 3.47
C ILE A 70 -4.40 -3.29 3.12
N LEU A 71 -4.74 -2.25 2.35
CA LEU A 71 -3.90 -1.06 2.14
C LEU A 71 -4.47 0.10 2.96
N PHE A 72 -3.76 0.52 4.00
CA PHE A 72 -4.09 1.68 4.81
C PHE A 72 -3.31 2.91 4.32
N LEU A 73 -4.02 3.96 3.94
CA LEU A 73 -3.47 5.24 3.52
C LEU A 73 -3.68 6.27 4.65
N ASP A 74 -2.59 6.68 5.29
CA ASP A 74 -2.58 7.72 6.36
C ASP A 74 -2.36 9.13 5.78
#